data_AF-A0A2R8ARX0-F1
#
_entry.id   AF-A0A2R8ARX0-F1
#
_cell.length_a   1.000
_cell.length_b   1.000
_cell.length_c   1.000
_cell.angle_alpha   90.00
_cell.angle_beta   90.00
_cell.angle_gamma   90.00
#
_symmetry.space_group_name_H-M   'P 1'
#
loop_
_entity.id
_entity.type
_entity.pdbx_description
1 polymer ?
#
loop_
_entity_poly.entity_id
_entity_poly.type
_entity_poly.pdbx_seq_one_letter_code
_entity_poly.pdbx_strand_id
1 'polypeptide(L)'
;MMDEIVFYDTLRAGLWDAVLISLPILSVALIAGLIVGLFQALTSIQEMTLTFVPKLVAILVVFWGSMGFMTETLVSFFQLRVVPLIAGG
;
A
#
# COMPACT_ATOMS: atom_id res chain seq x y z
N MET A 1 -25.11 -8.22 -20.24
CA MET A 1 -25.44 -7.40 -19.04
C MET A 1 -24.82 -8.01 -17.78
N MET A 2 -25.01 -9.30 -17.49
CA MET A 2 -24.44 -9.92 -16.28
C MET A 2 -22.90 -9.99 -16.30
N ASP A 3 -22.28 -10.36 -17.43
CA ASP A 3 -20.81 -10.40 -17.55
C ASP A 3 -20.14 -9.04 -17.34
N GLU A 4 -20.79 -7.98 -17.81
CA GLU A 4 -20.27 -6.61 -17.67
C GLU A 4 -20.31 -6.15 -16.20
N ILE A 5 -21.34 -6.52 -15.45
CA ILE A 5 -21.42 -6.27 -14.00
C ILE A 5 -20.30 -7.01 -13.26
N VAL A 6 -20.10 -8.30 -13.55
CA VAL A 6 -19.04 -9.12 -12.95
C VAL A 6 -17.66 -8.54 -13.24
N PHE A 7 -17.45 -8.06 -14.46
CA PHE A 7 -16.21 -7.40 -14.85
C PHE A 7 -15.95 -6.14 -14.01
N TYR A 8 -16.92 -5.22 -13.93
CA TYR A 8 -16.78 -4.00 -13.13
C TYR A 8 -16.58 -4.28 -11.64
N ASP A 9 -17.29 -5.25 -11.07
CA ASP A 9 -17.14 -5.63 -9.67
C ASP A 9 -15.76 -6.22 -9.36
N THR A 10 -15.21 -7.01 -10.29
CA THR A 10 -13.87 -7.58 -10.16
C THR A 10 -12.80 -6.49 -10.21
N LEU A 11 -12.93 -5.52 -11.12
CA LEU A 11 -12.04 -4.37 -11.19
C LEU A 11 -12.12 -3.51 -9.92
N ARG A 12 -13.33 -3.22 -9.42
CA ARG A 12 -13.54 -2.47 -8.19
C ARG A 12 -12.87 -3.15 -7.00
N ALA A 13 -12.99 -4.47 -6.91
CA ALA A 13 -12.34 -5.25 -5.87
C ALA A 13 -10.81 -5.18 -5.96
N GLY A 14 -10.25 -5.34 -7.16
CA GLY A 14 -8.80 -5.23 -7.36
C GLY A 14 -8.25 -3.85 -6.98
N LEU A 15 -8.98 -2.77 -7.29
CA LEU A 15 -8.63 -1.41 -6.86
C LEU A 15 -8.69 -1.27 -5.34
N TRP A 16 -9.69 -1.87 -4.69
CA TRP A 16 -9.81 -1.86 -3.24
C TRP A 16 -8.65 -2.59 -2.57
N ASP A 17 -8.27 -3.77 -3.07
CA ASP A 17 -7.14 -4.54 -2.56
C ASP A 17 -5.82 -3.80 -2.78
N ALA A 18 -5.64 -3.12 -3.93
CA ALA A 18 -4.48 -2.27 -4.17
C ALA A 18 -4.36 -1.14 -3.13
N VAL A 19 -5.47 -0.49 -2.78
CA VAL A 19 -5.50 0.51 -1.70
C VAL A 19 -5.10 -0.15 -0.38
N LEU A 20 -5.71 -1.29 -0.03
CA LEU A 20 -5.44 -2.00 1.22
C LEU A 20 -3.96 -2.39 1.37
N ILE A 21 -3.35 -2.91 0.30
CA ILE A 21 -1.94 -3.29 0.23
C ILE A 21 -1.03 -2.07 0.41
N SER A 22 -1.43 -0.91 -0.14
CA SER A 22 -0.63 0.31 -0.04
C SER A 22 -0.71 1.00 1.34
N LEU A 23 -1.74 0.74 2.14
CA LEU A 23 -1.99 1.41 3.42
C LEU A 23 -0.78 1.39 4.38
N PRO A 24 -0.13 0.25 4.68
CA PRO A 24 0.94 0.22 5.69
C PRO A 24 2.10 1.14 5.32
N ILE A 25 2.50 1.10 4.04
CA ILE A 25 3.62 1.88 3.50
C ILE A 25 3.24 3.37 3.47
N LEU A 26 2.04 3.70 2.99
CA LEU A 26 1.58 5.08 2.90
C LEU A 26 1.43 5.73 4.28
N SER A 27 0.86 5.00 5.26
CA SER A 27 0.73 5.49 6.63
C SER A 27 2.09 5.85 7.23
N VAL A 28 3.09 5.01 7.02
CA VAL A 28 4.44 5.25 7.56
C VAL A 28 5.16 6.36 6.80
N ALA A 29 5.02 6.39 5.48
CA ALA A 29 5.59 7.48 4.67
C ALA A 29 5.01 8.85 5.08
N LEU A 30 3.71 8.89 5.41
CA LEU A 30 3.04 10.09 5.91
C LEU A 30 3.56 10.47 7.30
N ILE A 31 3.50 9.56 8.27
CA ILE A 31 3.91 9.84 9.66
C ILE A 31 5.38 10.27 9.73
N ALA A 32 6.28 9.54 9.08
CA ALA A 32 7.70 9.87 9.04
C ALA A 32 7.94 11.22 8.33
N GLY A 33 7.25 11.48 7.22
CA GLY A 33 7.33 12.76 6.52
C GLY A 33 6.87 13.93 7.39
N LEU A 34 5.80 13.75 8.16
CA LEU A 34 5.26 14.78 9.06
C LEU A 34 6.21 15.07 10.21
N ILE A 35 6.73 14.02 10.87
CA ILE A 35 7.68 14.16 11.99
C ILE A 35 8.94 14.87 11.53
N VAL A 36 9.52 14.45 10.40
CA VAL A 36 10.76 15.04 9.88
C VAL A 36 10.52 16.46 9.39
N GLY A 37 9.41 16.72 8.69
CA GLY A 37 9.05 18.07 8.24
C GLY A 37 8.85 19.04 9.41
N LEU A 38 8.20 18.60 10.48
CA LEU A 38 8.03 19.40 11.69
C LEU A 38 9.39 19.70 12.36
N PHE A 39 10.27 18.69 12.46
CA PHE A 39 11.60 18.87 13.03
C PHE A 39 12.42 19.91 12.25
N GLN A 40 12.33 19.90 10.92
CA GLN A 40 13.01 20.88 10.07
C GLN A 40 12.43 22.28 10.22
N ALA A 41 11.10 22.39 10.34
CA ALA A 41 10.46 23.68 10.57
C ALA A 41 10.82 24.28 11.94
N LEU A 42 10.89 23.46 12.99
CA LEU A 42 11.19 23.91 14.36
C LEU A 42 12.67 24.27 14.56
N THR A 43 13.58 23.62 13.86
CA THR A 43 15.04 23.82 14.02
C THR A 43 15.65 24.71 12.94
N SER A 44 14.89 25.07 11.91
CA SER A 44 15.37 25.79 10.71
C SER A 44 16.48 25.07 9.94
N ILE A 45 16.70 23.77 10.19
CA ILE A 45 17.69 22.95 9.48
C ILE A 45 17.00 22.25 8.30
N GLN A 46 17.24 22.72 7.08
CA GLN A 46 16.63 22.20 5.85
C GLN A 46 17.62 21.39 5.01
N GLU A 47 18.25 20.40 5.63
CA GLU A 47 19.18 19.50 4.96
C GLU A 47 18.42 18.40 4.21
N MET A 48 18.61 18.35 2.89
CA MET A 48 17.96 17.39 2.00
C MET A 48 18.17 15.93 2.43
N THR A 49 19.36 15.57 2.90
CA THR A 49 19.68 14.20 3.36
C THR A 49 18.89 13.79 4.61
N LEU A 50 18.63 14.75 5.51
CA LEU A 50 17.92 14.54 6.78
C LEU A 50 16.41 14.32 6.55
N THR A 51 15.84 14.83 5.45
CA THR A 51 14.47 14.46 5.03
C THR A 51 14.38 13.01 4.57
N PHE A 52 15.41 12.53 3.87
CA PHE A 52 15.28 11.38 2.98
C PHE A 52 15.64 10.08 3.69
N VAL A 53 16.75 10.06 4.43
CA VAL A 53 17.29 8.84 5.05
C VAL A 53 16.37 8.28 6.14
N PRO A 54 15.91 9.04 7.14
CA PRO A 54 15.04 8.51 8.20
C PRO A 54 13.71 7.97 7.64
N LYS A 55 13.15 8.66 6.64
CA LYS A 55 11.91 8.26 5.96
C LYS A 55 12.08 6.93 5.22
N LEU A 56 13.17 6.74 4.48
CA LEU A 56 13.44 5.49 3.78
C LEU A 56 13.62 4.32 4.73
N VAL A 57 14.36 4.50 5.83
CA VAL A 57 14.54 3.45 6.83
C VAL A 57 13.20 3.01 7.41
N ALA A 58 12.32 3.97 7.76
CA ALA A 58 10.98 3.67 8.26
C ALA A 58 10.14 2.88 7.24
N ILE A 59 10.17 3.28 5.97
CA ILE A 59 9.46 2.59 4.88
C ILE A 59 9.98 1.16 4.71
N LEU A 60 11.30 0.95 4.72
CA LEU A 60 11.91 -0.38 4.56
C LEU A 60 11.53 -1.34 5.69
N VAL A 61 11.57 -0.86 6.94
CA VAL A 61 11.18 -1.66 8.10
C VAL A 61 9.73 -2.12 7.98
N VAL A 62 8.83 -1.21 7.60
CA VAL A 62 7.42 -1.53 7.49
C VAL A 62 7.13 -2.38 6.26
N PHE A 63 7.79 -2.13 5.14
CA PHE A 63 7.70 -2.98 3.96
C PHE A 63 8.05 -4.43 4.28
N TRP A 64 9.13 -4.66 5.03
CA TRP A 64 9.51 -6.01 5.46
C TRP A 64 8.45 -6.60 6.39
N GLY A 65 8.01 -5.85 7.41
CA GLY A 65 6.99 -6.32 8.36
C GLY A 65 5.64 -6.60 7.72
N SER A 66 5.23 -5.82 6.71
CA SER A 66 3.95 -5.96 6.02
C SER A 66 4.01 -6.87 4.79
N MET A 67 5.18 -7.41 4.43
CA MET A 67 5.34 -8.24 3.23
C MET A 67 4.38 -9.43 3.21
N GLY A 68 4.28 -10.17 4.32
CA GLY A 68 3.37 -11.31 4.43
C GLY A 68 1.91 -10.93 4.18
N PHE A 69 1.45 -9.86 4.82
CA PHE A 69 0.09 -9.33 4.65
C PHE A 69 -0.20 -8.92 3.20
N MET A 70 0.73 -8.20 2.56
CA MET A 70 0.56 -7.75 1.17
C MET A 70 0.47 -8.94 0.21
N THR A 71 1.33 -9.94 0.40
CA THR A 71 1.32 -11.16 -0.40
C THR A 71 0.04 -11.97 -0.17
N GLU A 72 -0.39 -12.16 1.07
CA GLU A 72 -1.63 -12.86 1.41
C GLU A 72 -2.84 -12.19 0.78
N THR A 73 -2.92 -10.85 0.82
CA THR A 73 -4.02 -10.08 0.22
C THR A 73 -4.08 -10.29 -1.29
N LEU A 74 -2.95 -10.22 -2.00
CA LEU A 74 -2.89 -10.46 -3.45
C LEU A 74 -3.25 -11.89 -3.82
N VAL A 75 -2.72 -12.87 -3.08
CA VAL A 75 -2.99 -14.29 -3.32
C VAL A 75 -4.46 -14.60 -3.06
N SER A 76 -5.04 -14.05 -1.99
CA SER A 76 -6.47 -14.17 -1.66
C SER A 76 -7.36 -13.59 -2.76
N PHE A 77 -7.06 -12.39 -3.26
CA PHE A 77 -7.77 -11.81 -4.40
C PHE A 77 -7.74 -12.74 -5.62
N PHE A 78 -6.57 -13.28 -5.96
CA PHE A 78 -6.41 -14.15 -7.10
C PHE A 78 -7.16 -15.48 -6.93
N GLN A 79 -7.01 -16.13 -5.77
CA GLN A 79 -7.61 -17.45 -5.50
C GLN A 79 -9.12 -17.39 -5.28
N LEU A 80 -9.63 -16.35 -4.63
CA LEU A 80 -11.04 -16.26 -4.25
C LEU A 80 -11.91 -15.56 -5.29
N ARG A 81 -11.34 -14.70 -6.14
CA ARG A 81 -12.09 -13.98 -7.17
C ARG A 81 -11.69 -14.39 -8.59
N VAL A 82 -10.40 -14.31 -8.93
CA VAL A 82 -9.95 -14.48 -10.32
C VAL A 82 -10.06 -15.93 -10.79
N VAL A 83 -9.54 -16.89 -10.00
CA VAL A 83 -9.54 -18.31 -10.38
C VAL A 83 -10.95 -18.88 -10.55
N PRO A 84 -11.92 -18.65 -9.64
CA PRO A 84 -13.29 -19.16 -9.80
C PRO A 84 -14.00 -18.59 -11.03
N LEU A 85 -13.75 -17.32 -11.37
CA LEU A 85 -14.32 -16.68 -12.55
C LEU A 85 -13.78 -17.30 -13.86
N ILE A 86 -12.50 -17.71 -13.90
CA ILE A 86 -11.89 -18.36 -15.07
C ILE A 86 -12.30 -19.83 -15.16
N ALA A 87 -12.42 -20.52 -14.03
CA ALA A 87 -12.77 -21.94 -13.97
C ALA A 87 -14.23 -22.24 -14.38
N GLY A 88 -15.02 -21.21 -14.71
CA GLY A 88 -16.40 -21.37 -15.18
C GLY A 88 -17.41 -21.54 -14.06
N GLY A 89 -17.26 -20.80 -12.96
CA GLY A 89 -18.36 -20.57 -12.02
C GLY A 89 -19.62 -20.05 -12.72
#